data_AF-A0AAV7PYH0-F1
#
_entry.id   AF-A0AAV7PYH0-F1
#
_cell.length_a   1.000
_cell.length_b   1.000
_cell.length_c   1.000
_cell.angle_alpha   90.00
_cell.angle_beta   90.00
_cell.angle_gamma   90.00
#
_symmetry.space_group_name_H-M   'P 1'
#
loop_
_entity.id
_entity.type
_entity.pdbx_description
1 polymer ?
#
loop_
_entity_poly.entity_id
_entity_poly.type
_entity_poly.pdbx_seq_one_letter_code
_entity_poly.pdbx_strand_id
1 'polypeptide(L)'
;MIVDLEVATENTFSTLERAAKYCSENNIPFPFKGIPPGEGSIANYSCYIFEEQSIGTVGVPILIHMPLFNKQNDKGENTAIKYTYFRTQYTKPETVSLQSYAKENVVNCAEQIKQKMIQLVQQNSFIKRAGCPVV
;
A
#
# COMPACT_ATOMS: atom_id res chain seq x y z
N MET A 1 4.11 -10.93 -2.04
CA MET A 1 3.14 -9.83 -2.08
C MET A 1 3.10 -9.20 -0.70
N ILE A 2 3.08 -7.88 -0.63
CA ILE A 2 2.99 -7.10 0.59
C ILE A 2 1.71 -6.26 0.49
N VAL A 3 0.90 -6.29 1.54
CA VAL A 3 -0.26 -5.41 1.70
C VAL A 3 0.05 -4.49 2.86
N ASP A 4 0.27 -3.21 2.55
CA ASP A 4 0.67 -2.17 3.47
C ASP A 4 -0.54 -1.30 3.84
N LEU A 5 -0.76 -1.15 5.15
CA LEU A 5 -1.85 -0.37 5.73
C LEU A 5 -1.24 0.85 6.42
N GLU A 6 -1.31 2.00 5.76
CA GLU A 6 -0.65 3.22 6.21
C GLU A 6 -1.60 4.11 7.01
N VAL A 7 -1.11 4.69 8.10
CA VAL A 7 -1.89 5.50 9.06
C VAL A 7 -1.36 6.92 9.21
N ALA A 8 -0.39 7.33 8.37
CA ALA A 8 0.16 8.67 8.35
C ALA A 8 -0.93 9.74 8.12
N THR A 9 -0.80 10.85 8.83
CA THR A 9 -1.77 11.95 8.80
C THR A 9 -1.40 13.08 7.84
N GLU A 10 -0.19 13.09 7.31
CA GLU A 10 0.35 14.18 6.49
C GLU A 10 0.84 13.70 5.12
N ASN A 11 1.84 12.81 5.10
CA ASN A 11 2.38 12.20 3.88
C ASN A 11 2.33 10.67 3.98
N THR A 12 1.39 10.07 3.24
CA THR A 12 1.18 8.61 3.20
C THR A 12 2.36 7.84 2.59
N PHE A 13 3.21 8.49 1.79
CA PHE A 13 4.34 7.81 1.14
C PHE A 13 5.64 7.89 1.93
N SER A 14 5.70 8.69 3.01
CA SER A 14 6.93 8.90 3.78
C SER A 14 7.50 7.61 4.40
N THR A 15 6.66 6.66 4.78
CA THR A 15 7.09 5.34 5.26
C THR A 15 7.67 4.51 4.12
N LEU A 16 7.04 4.53 2.95
CA LEU A 16 7.52 3.82 1.77
C LEU A 16 8.85 4.37 1.25
N GLU A 17 9.04 5.69 1.27
CA GLU A 17 10.31 6.34 0.91
C GLU A 17 11.45 5.87 1.83
N ARG A 18 11.20 5.83 3.15
CA ARG A 18 12.16 5.33 4.13
C ARG A 18 12.44 3.84 3.94
N ALA A 19 11.41 3.03 3.69
CA ALA A 19 11.55 1.61 3.42
C ALA A 19 12.36 1.36 2.14
N ALA A 20 12.07 2.08 1.06
CA ALA A 20 12.80 1.98 -0.20
C ALA A 20 14.27 2.37 -0.05
N LYS A 21 14.56 3.45 0.68
CA LYS A 21 15.94 3.86 1.01
C LYS A 21 16.67 2.76 1.77
N TYR A 22 16.07 2.25 2.84
CA TYR A 22 16.67 1.17 3.64
C TYR A 22 16.91 -0.09 2.80
N CYS A 23 15.94 -0.50 1.99
CA CYS A 23 16.06 -1.65 1.10
C CYS A 23 17.18 -1.46 0.08
N SER A 24 17.28 -0.28 -0.53
CA SER A 24 18.37 0.07 -1.44
C SER A 24 19.75 0.01 -0.76
N GLU A 25 19.87 0.53 0.46
CA GLU A 25 21.13 0.53 1.23
C GLU A 25 21.58 -0.88 1.63
N ASN A 26 20.65 -1.83 1.72
CA ASN A 26 20.90 -3.21 2.14
C ASN A 26 20.79 -4.23 1.00
N ASN A 27 20.72 -3.79 -0.27
CA ASN A 27 20.54 -4.65 -1.44
C ASN A 27 19.31 -5.57 -1.36
N ILE A 28 18.24 -5.11 -0.70
CA ILE A 28 16.96 -5.81 -0.60
C ILE A 28 16.07 -5.32 -1.76
N PRO A 29 15.56 -6.20 -2.64
CA PRO A 29 14.67 -5.81 -3.71
C PRO A 29 13.34 -5.25 -3.16
N PHE A 30 12.95 -4.03 -3.60
CA PHE A 30 11.73 -3.36 -3.16
C PHE A 30 11.07 -2.59 -4.33
N PRO A 31 9.74 -2.66 -4.50
CA PRO A 31 9.07 -2.20 -5.73
C PRO A 31 8.80 -0.69 -5.79
N PHE A 32 8.97 0.05 -4.70
CA PHE A 32 8.63 1.48 -4.65
C PHE A 32 9.71 2.33 -5.32
N LYS A 33 9.33 3.10 -6.34
CA LYS A 33 10.23 3.98 -7.14
C LYS A 33 9.92 5.46 -7.03
N GLY A 34 9.00 5.83 -6.12
CA GLY A 34 8.54 7.20 -5.94
C GLY A 34 7.03 7.35 -6.12
N ILE A 35 6.55 8.53 -5.76
CA ILE A 35 5.14 8.91 -5.82
C ILE A 35 4.76 9.19 -7.28
N PRO A 36 3.62 8.67 -7.79
CA PRO A 36 3.17 9.00 -9.13
C PRO A 36 2.90 10.52 -9.29
N PRO A 37 3.20 11.13 -10.44
CA PRO A 37 2.95 12.55 -10.67
C PRO A 37 1.46 12.92 -10.48
N GLY A 38 1.20 14.01 -9.76
CA GLY A 38 -0.17 14.48 -9.48
C GLY A 38 -0.81 13.88 -8.23
N GLU A 39 -0.09 13.04 -7.51
CA GLU A 39 -0.52 12.45 -6.24
C GLU A 39 0.20 13.21 -5.12
N GLY A 40 -0.55 14.10 -4.47
CA GLY A 40 -0.03 14.97 -3.41
C GLY A 40 0.19 14.22 -2.09
N SER A 41 0.32 14.97 -0.99
CA SER A 41 0.54 14.41 0.34
C SER A 41 -0.62 13.49 0.82
N ILE A 42 -1.83 13.81 0.36
CA ILE A 42 -3.02 12.97 0.48
C ILE A 42 -3.27 12.25 -0.84
N ALA A 43 -3.35 10.93 -0.75
CA ALA A 43 -3.66 10.02 -1.84
C ALA A 43 -5.02 10.30 -2.49
N ASN A 44 -5.08 10.25 -3.81
CA ASN A 44 -6.34 10.28 -4.56
C ASN A 44 -7.09 8.94 -4.50
N TYR A 45 -6.39 7.84 -4.25
CA TYR A 45 -6.90 6.48 -4.36
C TYR A 45 -6.93 5.75 -3.00
N SER A 46 -7.85 4.80 -2.85
CA SER A 46 -7.84 3.87 -1.71
C SER A 46 -6.67 2.88 -1.79
N CYS A 47 -6.13 2.65 -3.00
CA CYS A 47 -5.07 1.69 -3.27
C CYS A 47 -4.05 2.20 -4.29
N TYR A 48 -2.79 1.88 -4.02
CA TYR A 48 -1.67 2.03 -4.93
C TYR A 48 -1.00 0.69 -5.12
N ILE A 49 -0.73 0.32 -6.38
CA ILE A 49 -0.01 -0.92 -6.67
C ILE A 49 1.35 -0.54 -7.25
N PHE A 50 2.41 -0.99 -6.58
CA PHE A 50 3.77 -0.93 -7.06
C PHE A 50 4.22 -2.33 -7.41
N GLU A 51 4.48 -2.55 -8.69
CA GLU A 51 4.99 -3.80 -9.23
C GLU A 51 6.03 -3.53 -10.31
N GLU A 52 7.02 -4.41 -10.40
CA GLU A 52 8.03 -4.35 -11.45
C GLU A 52 7.59 -5.27 -12.61
N GLN A 53 7.45 -4.70 -13.81
CA GLN A 53 7.02 -5.44 -15.00
C GLN A 53 8.17 -6.08 -15.79
N SER A 54 9.43 -5.84 -15.39
CA SER A 54 10.58 -6.35 -16.14
C SER A 54 10.74 -7.86 -15.99
N ILE A 55 10.92 -8.54 -17.12
CA ILE A 55 11.29 -9.97 -17.17
C ILE A 55 12.66 -10.14 -16.49
N GLY A 56 12.73 -10.98 -15.45
CA GLY A 56 13.97 -11.35 -14.77
C GLY A 56 14.13 -10.87 -13.33
N THR A 57 13.23 -10.02 -12.81
CA THR A 57 13.24 -9.62 -11.39
C THR A 57 12.60 -10.68 -10.50
N VAL A 58 13.35 -11.75 -10.22
CA VAL A 58 12.99 -12.73 -9.19
C VAL A 58 13.17 -12.07 -7.81
N GLY A 59 12.18 -12.21 -6.94
CA GLY A 59 12.28 -11.78 -5.54
C GLY A 59 11.81 -10.35 -5.22
N VAL A 60 11.43 -9.53 -6.21
CA VAL A 60 10.76 -8.23 -5.94
C VAL A 60 9.29 -8.49 -5.60
N PRO A 61 8.79 -8.06 -4.42
CA PRO A 61 7.38 -8.25 -4.08
C PRO A 61 6.49 -7.28 -4.85
N ILE A 62 5.25 -7.69 -5.16
CA ILE A 62 4.16 -6.75 -5.44
C ILE A 62 3.80 -6.06 -4.12
N LEU A 63 3.75 -4.73 -4.11
CA LEU A 63 3.34 -3.91 -2.98
C LEU A 63 1.99 -3.26 -3.29
N ILE A 64 1.01 -3.49 -2.42
CA ILE A 64 -0.26 -2.77 -2.41
C ILE A 64 -0.27 -1.87 -1.19
N HIS A 65 -0.27 -0.55 -1.39
CA HIS A 65 -0.29 0.46 -0.34
C HIS A 65 -1.69 1.07 -0.22
N MET A 66 -2.23 1.03 1.00
CA MET A 66 -3.54 1.55 1.36
C MET A 66 -3.42 2.65 2.42
N PRO A 67 -3.48 3.93 2.02
CA PRO A 67 -3.60 5.06 2.94
C PRO A 67 -4.91 4.96 3.71
N LEU A 68 -4.87 5.05 5.04
CA LEU A 68 -6.06 5.19 5.87
C LEU A 68 -6.83 6.46 5.47
N PHE A 69 -6.13 7.57 5.36
CA PHE A 69 -6.69 8.85 4.91
C PHE A 69 -6.38 9.08 3.43
N ASN A 70 -7.42 9.23 2.63
CA ASN A 70 -7.33 9.50 1.19
C ASN A 70 -8.49 10.41 0.77
N LYS A 71 -8.46 10.98 -0.43
CA LYS A 71 -9.49 11.95 -0.88
C LYS A 71 -10.92 11.41 -0.91
N GLN A 72 -11.13 10.09 -0.87
CA GLN A 72 -12.49 9.53 -0.85
C GLN A 72 -13.13 9.66 0.54
N ASN A 73 -12.35 9.40 1.60
CA ASN A 73 -12.82 9.49 2.98
C ASN A 73 -12.46 10.81 3.67
N ASP A 74 -11.45 11.54 3.18
CA ASP A 74 -11.06 12.87 3.64
C ASP A 74 -11.40 13.93 2.57
N LYS A 75 -12.66 14.40 2.61
CA LYS A 75 -13.25 15.35 1.65
C LYS A 75 -12.80 16.81 1.87
N GLY A 76 -11.54 17.01 2.25
CA GLY A 76 -10.97 18.35 2.49
C GLY A 76 -11.22 18.90 3.89
N GLU A 77 -11.57 18.04 4.86
CA GLU A 77 -11.75 18.46 6.26
C GLU A 77 -10.48 18.31 7.12
N ASN A 78 -9.34 17.93 6.53
CA ASN A 78 -8.15 17.49 7.27
C ASN A 78 -8.55 16.46 8.34
N THR A 79 -9.34 15.47 7.93
CA THR A 79 -9.87 14.43 8.82
C THR A 79 -8.73 13.74 9.57
N ALA A 80 -7.58 13.56 8.89
CA ALA A 80 -6.34 13.07 9.49
C ALA A 80 -5.87 13.85 10.74
N ILE A 81 -6.05 15.18 10.78
CA ILE A 81 -5.67 16.02 11.93
C ILE A 81 -6.56 15.71 13.15
N LYS A 82 -7.78 15.19 12.98
CA LYS A 82 -8.63 14.79 14.12
C LYS A 82 -8.06 13.57 14.86
N TYR A 83 -7.14 12.85 14.22
CA TYR A 83 -6.59 11.56 14.65
C TYR A 83 -5.07 11.59 14.86
N THR A 84 -4.51 12.76 15.25
CA THR A 84 -3.07 12.89 15.47
C THR A 84 -2.54 11.91 16.53
N TYR A 85 -1.25 11.60 16.43
CA TYR A 85 -0.55 10.73 17.36
C TYR A 85 -0.57 11.22 18.83
N PHE A 86 -0.71 12.52 19.07
CA PHE A 86 -0.74 13.08 20.42
C PHE A 86 -2.07 12.85 21.14
N ARG A 87 -3.08 12.32 20.45
CA ARG A 87 -4.41 12.08 21.00
C ARG A 87 -4.53 10.64 21.50
N THR A 88 -4.70 10.49 22.81
CA THR A 88 -4.75 9.17 23.48
C THR A 88 -6.16 8.61 23.61
N GLN A 89 -7.20 9.41 23.34
CA GLN A 89 -8.60 9.02 23.51
C GLN A 89 -9.46 9.50 22.35
N TYR A 90 -10.30 8.59 21.86
CA TYR A 90 -11.33 8.85 20.87
C TYR A 90 -12.70 8.55 21.46
N THR A 91 -13.68 9.36 21.11
CA THR A 91 -15.08 9.05 21.42
C THR A 91 -15.53 7.82 20.62
N LYS A 92 -16.64 7.21 21.06
CA LYS A 92 -17.23 6.06 20.34
C LYS A 92 -17.55 6.39 18.87
N PRO A 93 -18.18 7.54 18.54
CA PRO A 93 -18.43 7.91 17.14
C PRO A 93 -17.13 8.03 16.32
N GLU A 94 -16.09 8.66 16.85
CA GLU A 94 -14.80 8.82 16.15
C GLU A 94 -14.13 7.48 15.88
N THR A 95 -14.17 6.57 16.86
CA THR A 95 -13.68 5.19 16.69
C THR A 95 -14.44 4.47 15.56
N VAL A 96 -15.77 4.61 15.54
CA VAL A 96 -16.61 4.01 14.49
C VAL A 96 -16.28 4.61 13.12
N SER A 97 -16.04 5.92 13.03
CA SER A 97 -15.63 6.57 11.79
C SER A 97 -14.29 6.03 11.26
N LEU A 98 -13.26 5.95 12.12
CA LEU A 98 -11.96 5.36 11.73
C LEU A 98 -12.09 3.93 11.24
N GLN A 99 -12.87 3.11 11.94
CA GLN A 99 -13.13 1.73 11.55
C GLN A 99 -13.84 1.66 10.19
N SER A 100 -14.79 2.57 9.93
CA SER A 100 -15.46 2.66 8.63
C SER A 100 -14.48 2.99 7.51
N TYR A 101 -13.60 3.99 7.71
CA TYR A 101 -12.59 4.36 6.71
C TYR A 101 -11.65 3.20 6.38
N ALA A 102 -11.11 2.52 7.40
CA ALA A 102 -10.25 1.37 7.22
C ALA A 102 -10.98 0.24 6.46
N LYS A 103 -12.23 -0.05 6.86
CA LYS A 103 -13.06 -1.07 6.21
C LYS A 103 -13.33 -0.72 4.74
N GLU A 104 -13.74 0.50 4.45
CA GLU A 104 -14.05 0.98 3.10
C GLU A 104 -12.82 0.91 2.20
N ASN A 105 -11.65 1.33 2.69
CA ASN A 105 -10.41 1.22 1.92
C ASN A 105 -10.12 -0.23 1.53
N VAL A 106 -10.20 -1.18 2.47
CA VAL A 106 -9.97 -2.61 2.18
C VAL A 106 -11.01 -3.14 1.19
N VAL A 107 -12.29 -2.79 1.36
CA VAL A 107 -13.36 -3.22 0.44
C VAL A 107 -13.11 -2.69 -0.98
N ASN A 108 -12.74 -1.41 -1.11
CA ASN A 108 -12.44 -0.78 -2.40
C ASN A 108 -11.20 -1.40 -3.08
N CYS A 109 -10.30 -1.96 -2.29
CA CYS A 109 -9.07 -2.61 -2.74
C CYS A 109 -9.20 -4.12 -2.97
N ALA A 110 -10.27 -4.76 -2.49
CA ALA A 110 -10.39 -6.21 -2.41
C ALA A 110 -10.23 -6.89 -3.78
N GLU A 111 -10.84 -6.33 -4.82
CA GLU A 111 -10.76 -6.89 -6.17
C GLU A 111 -9.34 -6.80 -6.75
N GLN A 112 -8.65 -5.67 -6.54
CA GLN A 112 -7.25 -5.51 -6.95
C GLN A 112 -6.32 -6.50 -6.22
N ILE A 113 -6.52 -6.66 -4.91
CA ILE A 113 -5.77 -7.65 -4.10
C ILE A 113 -5.99 -9.06 -4.66
N LYS A 114 -7.24 -9.44 -4.91
CA LYS A 114 -7.60 -10.75 -5.46
C LYS A 114 -6.97 -11.00 -6.82
N GLN A 115 -7.03 -10.02 -7.73
CA GLN A 115 -6.43 -10.11 -9.06
C GLN A 115 -4.91 -10.33 -8.98
N LYS A 116 -4.21 -9.59 -8.11
CA LYS A 116 -2.76 -9.76 -7.90
C LYS A 116 -2.41 -11.10 -7.27
N MET A 117 -3.21 -11.61 -6.33
CA MET A 117 -3.04 -12.96 -5.80
C MET A 117 -3.17 -14.04 -6.88
N ILE A 118 -4.21 -13.94 -7.74
CA ILE A 118 -4.42 -14.88 -8.85
C ILE A 118 -3.23 -14.83 -9.82
N GLN A 119 -2.79 -13.63 -10.21
CA GLN A 119 -1.64 -13.44 -11.10
C GLN A 119 -0.38 -14.11 -10.54
N LEU A 120 -0.08 -13.92 -9.25
CA LEU A 120 1.08 -14.52 -8.59
C LEU A 120 1.01 -16.05 -8.53
N VAL A 121 -0.16 -16.61 -8.23
CA VAL A 121 -0.37 -18.07 -8.21
C VAL A 121 -0.14 -18.66 -9.60
N GLN A 122 -0.65 -18.00 -10.64
CA GLN A 122 -0.46 -18.42 -12.03
C GLN A 122 1.02 -18.37 -12.45
N GLN A 123 1.71 -17.26 -12.17
CA GLN A 123 3.15 -17.10 -12.45
C GLN A 123 3.99 -18.17 -11.74
N ASN A 124 3.74 -18.42 -10.44
CA ASN A 124 4.46 -19.45 -9.69
C ASN A 124 4.17 -20.87 -10.19
N SER A 125 2.93 -21.14 -10.62
CA SER A 125 2.57 -22.43 -11.22
C SER A 125 3.26 -22.67 -12.56
N PHE A 126 3.45 -21.60 -13.35
CA PHE A 126 4.20 -21.65 -14.61
C PHE A 126 5.69 -21.91 -14.37
N ILE A 127 6.32 -21.18 -13.44
CA ILE A 127 7.75 -21.37 -13.09
C ILE A 127 8.01 -22.80 -12.62
N LYS A 128 7.15 -23.36 -11.77
CA LYS A 128 7.26 -24.77 -11.31
C LYS A 128 7.14 -25.78 -12.46
N ARG A 129 6.28 -25.53 -13.45
CA ARG A 129 6.11 -26.43 -14.61
C ARG A 129 7.24 -26.30 -15.63
N ALA A 130 7.86 -25.11 -15.74
CA ALA A 130 8.94 -24.84 -16.67
C ALA A 130 10.30 -25.43 -16.23
N GLY A 131 10.39 -26.03 -15.04
CA GLY A 131 11.61 -26.70 -14.57
C GLY A 131 12.79 -25.75 -14.29
N CYS A 132 12.55 -24.43 -14.21
CA CYS A 132 13.60 -23.49 -13.82
C CYS A 132 14.01 -23.75 -12.36
N PRO A 133 15.29 -23.99 -12.07
CA PRO A 133 15.75 -24.15 -10.71
C PRO A 133 15.50 -22.84 -9.95
N VAL A 134 14.84 -22.96 -8.80
CA VAL A 134 14.75 -21.87 -7.83
C VAL A 134 16.12 -21.82 -7.15
N VAL A 135 16.92 -20.80 -7.49
CA VAL A 135 18.20 -20.51 -6.84
C VAL A 135 17.96 -19.82 -5.52
#